data_AF-A0A699I8V7-F1
#
_entry.id   AF-A0A699I8V7-F1
#
_cell.length_a   1.000
_cell.length_b   1.000
_cell.length_c   1.000
_cell.angle_alpha   90.00
_cell.angle_beta   90.00
_cell.angle_gamma   90.00
#
_symmetry.space_group_name_H-M   'P 1'
#
loop_
_entity.id
_entity.type
_entity.pdbx_description
1 polymer ?
#
loop_
_entity_poly.entity_id
_entity_poly.type
_entity_poly.pdbx_seq_one_letter_code
_entity_poly.pdbx_strand_id
1 'polypeptide(L)'
;MNKEPQPQPPKDKRKKRVAKRATVDLVDENAEQEEPIRQCVRWSREEEILLTECWIETSENGQIGADRSEDSFWGQIMDDFNTGTTQGYRTRHMLTGKWTRINGDCQKFNSIYKHRERKAEKMRRITSWLQR
;
A
#
# COMPACT_ATOMS: atom_id res chain seq x y z
N MET A 1 10.31 3.54 60.71
CA MET A 1 11.07 2.97 59.58
C MET A 1 10.17 2.98 58.36
N ASN A 2 10.37 3.95 57.46
CA ASN A 2 9.60 4.10 56.24
C ASN A 2 9.90 2.94 55.27
N LYS A 3 8.86 2.36 54.67
CA LYS A 3 9.00 1.45 53.51
C LYS A 3 8.27 2.07 52.32
N GLU A 4 9.05 2.37 51.31
CA GLU A 4 8.66 2.92 50.00
C GLU A 4 7.92 1.85 49.17
N PRO A 5 6.85 2.17 48.43
CA PRO A 5 6.12 1.18 47.63
C PRO A 5 6.75 0.99 46.24
N GLN A 6 7.00 -0.27 45.87
CA GLN A 6 7.47 -0.69 44.55
C GLN A 6 6.32 -0.69 43.51
N PRO A 7 6.56 -0.30 42.24
CA PRO A 7 5.53 -0.25 41.20
C PRO A 7 5.29 -1.60 40.51
N GLN A 8 4.03 -1.91 40.22
CA GLN A 8 3.59 -3.12 39.52
C GLN A 8 3.66 -2.96 37.99
N PRO A 9 3.98 -4.03 37.23
CA PRO A 9 4.14 -3.94 35.77
C PRO A 9 2.80 -3.87 35.00
N PRO A 10 2.77 -3.26 33.79
CA PRO A 10 1.55 -3.03 33.01
C PRO A 10 0.93 -4.32 32.43
N LYS A 11 -0.41 -4.40 32.45
CA LYS A 11 -1.21 -5.53 31.95
C LYS A 11 -1.32 -5.53 30.41
N ASP A 12 -0.85 -6.61 29.82
CA ASP A 12 -0.86 -6.94 28.39
C ASP A 12 -2.29 -7.23 27.87
N LYS A 13 -2.80 -6.43 26.93
CA LYS A 13 -4.14 -6.61 26.31
C LYS A 13 -4.02 -7.26 24.92
N ARG A 14 -3.84 -8.58 24.87
CA ARG A 14 -4.00 -9.38 23.64
C ARG A 14 -5.46 -9.37 23.15
N LYS A 15 -5.74 -8.69 22.03
CA LYS A 15 -7.05 -8.74 21.34
C LYS A 15 -7.25 -10.12 20.67
N LYS A 16 -8.19 -10.91 21.19
CA LYS A 16 -8.67 -12.17 20.59
C LYS A 16 -9.49 -11.88 19.32
N ARG A 17 -9.15 -12.54 18.20
CA ARG A 17 -9.98 -12.62 16.99
C ARG A 17 -11.14 -13.60 17.25
N VAL A 18 -12.38 -13.15 17.07
CA VAL A 18 -13.58 -14.01 17.13
C VAL A 18 -14.04 -14.30 15.70
N ALA A 19 -13.97 -15.57 15.32
CA ALA A 19 -14.65 -16.09 14.14
C ALA A 19 -16.17 -16.12 14.42
N LYS A 20 -16.98 -15.55 13.52
CA LYS A 20 -18.44 -15.67 13.59
C LYS A 20 -18.93 -16.59 12.47
N ARG A 21 -19.63 -17.63 12.91
CA ARG A 21 -20.29 -18.71 12.18
C ARG A 21 -21.76 -18.31 12.04
N ALA A 22 -22.38 -18.60 10.89
CA ALA A 22 -23.74 -18.21 10.52
C ALA A 22 -24.84 -18.75 11.45
N THR A 23 -25.97 -18.02 11.61
CA THR A 23 -27.34 -18.59 11.56
C THR A 23 -28.46 -17.51 11.70
N VAL A 24 -29.44 -17.63 10.77
CA VAL A 24 -30.92 -17.45 10.78
C VAL A 24 -31.64 -16.10 11.01
N ASP A 25 -32.75 -16.02 10.25
CA ASP A 25 -33.68 -14.95 9.90
C ASP A 25 -34.46 -14.31 11.04
N LEU A 26 -34.59 -12.97 10.98
CA LEU A 26 -35.72 -12.21 11.51
C LEU A 26 -36.08 -11.14 10.48
N VAL A 27 -37.28 -11.24 9.92
CA VAL A 27 -37.89 -10.27 9.01
C VAL A 27 -38.39 -9.09 9.86
N ASP A 28 -37.86 -7.90 9.61
CA ASP A 28 -38.35 -6.64 10.20
C ASP A 28 -38.56 -5.63 9.07
N GLU A 29 -39.83 -5.31 8.82
CA GLU A 29 -40.28 -4.35 7.80
C GLU A 29 -40.20 -2.92 8.38
N ASN A 30 -39.05 -2.25 8.30
CA ASN A 30 -39.03 -0.78 8.24
C ASN A 30 -37.66 -0.15 7.89
N ALA A 31 -37.72 0.85 7.01
CA ALA A 31 -36.78 1.98 6.83
C ALA A 31 -35.39 1.71 6.22
N GLU A 32 -35.35 1.85 4.89
CA GLU A 32 -34.41 2.69 4.11
C GLU A 32 -33.09 3.09 4.78
N GLN A 33 -32.03 2.35 4.43
CA GLN A 33 -30.76 2.87 3.88
C GLN A 33 -29.84 1.65 3.70
N GLU A 34 -29.92 1.00 2.53
CA GLU A 34 -28.88 0.05 2.11
C GLU A 34 -27.59 0.86 1.91
N GLU A 35 -26.76 0.90 2.95
CA GLU A 35 -25.34 1.22 2.82
C GLU A 35 -24.79 0.39 1.64
N PRO A 36 -24.26 1.03 0.58
CA PRO A 36 -23.86 0.30 -0.60
C PRO A 36 -22.82 -0.73 -0.17
N ILE A 37 -23.17 -2.01 -0.37
CA ILE A 37 -22.27 -3.14 -0.16
C ILE A 37 -20.97 -2.74 -0.84
N ARG A 38 -19.89 -2.55 -0.06
CA ARG A 38 -18.57 -2.19 -0.59
C ARG A 38 -18.15 -3.33 -1.51
N GLN A 39 -18.50 -3.24 -2.78
CA GLN A 39 -18.07 -4.18 -3.80
C GLN A 39 -16.56 -4.07 -3.81
N CYS A 40 -15.91 -5.09 -3.25
CA CYS A 40 -14.48 -5.26 -3.36
C CYS A 40 -14.18 -5.60 -4.81
N VAL A 41 -14.10 -4.58 -5.65
CA VAL A 41 -13.78 -4.73 -7.08
C VAL A 41 -12.37 -5.31 -7.15
N ARG A 42 -12.27 -6.56 -7.62
CA ARG A 42 -10.98 -7.22 -7.79
C ARG A 42 -10.14 -6.44 -8.80
N TRP A 43 -8.84 -6.37 -8.54
CA TRP A 43 -7.88 -5.81 -9.48
C TRP A 43 -7.39 -6.93 -10.39
N SER A 44 -7.50 -6.73 -11.69
CA SER A 44 -6.85 -7.59 -12.68
C SER A 44 -5.36 -7.23 -12.80
N ARG A 45 -4.58 -8.13 -13.41
CA ARG A 45 -3.16 -7.89 -13.64
C ARG A 45 -2.96 -6.74 -14.64
N GLU A 46 -3.85 -6.66 -15.63
CA GLU A 46 -3.85 -5.63 -16.65
C GLU A 46 -4.11 -4.24 -16.03
N GLU A 47 -5.05 -4.14 -15.08
CA GLU A 47 -5.25 -2.90 -14.31
C GLU A 47 -4.05 -2.55 -13.42
N GLU A 48 -3.38 -3.53 -12.83
CA GLU A 48 -2.16 -3.27 -12.04
C GLU A 48 -1.01 -2.73 -12.91
N ILE A 49 -0.87 -3.27 -14.13
CA ILE A 49 0.11 -2.80 -15.11
C ILE A 49 -0.24 -1.38 -15.53
N LEU A 50 -1.49 -1.13 -15.95
CA LEU A 50 -1.94 0.20 -16.37
C LEU A 50 -1.74 1.24 -15.27
N LEU A 51 -2.09 0.91 -14.02
CA LEU A 51 -1.85 1.81 -12.89
C LEU A 51 -0.36 2.15 -12.72
N THR A 52 0.52 1.17 -12.96
CA THR A 52 1.96 1.37 -12.87
C THR A 52 2.47 2.25 -14.01
N GLU A 53 1.98 2.04 -15.23
CA GLU A 53 2.31 2.86 -16.41
C GLU A 53 1.89 4.32 -16.20
N CYS A 54 0.62 4.57 -15.84
CA CYS A 54 0.13 5.93 -15.55
C CYS A 54 0.93 6.61 -14.44
N TRP A 55 1.34 5.86 -13.40
CA TRP A 55 2.17 6.41 -12.34
C TRP A 55 3.56 6.80 -12.83
N ILE A 56 4.21 5.94 -13.63
CA ILE A 56 5.55 6.21 -14.20
C ILE A 56 5.48 7.44 -15.09
N GLU A 57 4.55 7.49 -16.04
CA GLU A 57 4.35 8.62 -16.95
C GLU A 57 4.14 9.93 -16.17
N THR A 58 3.26 9.90 -15.16
CA THR A 58 3.02 11.09 -14.33
C THR A 58 4.26 11.48 -13.52
N SER A 59 5.06 10.51 -13.06
CA SER A 59 6.27 10.76 -12.27
C SER A 59 7.45 11.29 -13.08
N GLU A 60 7.55 10.91 -14.36
CA GLU A 60 8.62 11.31 -15.28
C GLU A 60 8.33 12.63 -16.00
N ASN A 61 7.06 13.08 -16.01
CA ASN A 61 6.63 14.33 -16.61
C ASN A 61 7.22 15.56 -15.88
N GLY A 62 8.40 15.99 -16.33
CA GLY A 62 9.15 17.15 -15.79
C GLY A 62 8.52 18.53 -16.01
N GLN A 63 7.39 18.63 -16.73
CA GLN A 63 6.59 19.87 -16.79
C GLN A 63 5.82 20.15 -15.49
N ILE A 64 5.80 19.19 -14.56
CA ILE A 64 5.14 19.30 -13.28
C ILE A 64 6.13 19.95 -12.29
N GLY A 65 6.48 21.19 -12.56
CA GLY A 65 7.35 22.00 -11.72
C GLY A 65 6.65 22.48 -10.45
N ALA A 66 7.32 22.27 -9.32
CA ALA A 66 7.17 22.95 -8.04
C ALA A 66 5.87 22.81 -7.21
N ASP A 67 4.67 22.71 -7.78
CA ASP A 67 3.42 22.97 -7.01
C ASP A 67 2.28 21.94 -7.15
N ARG A 68 2.55 20.66 -7.37
CA ARG A 68 1.48 19.65 -7.22
C ARG A 68 1.32 19.23 -5.77
N SER A 69 0.17 19.59 -5.21
CA SER A 69 -0.40 18.83 -4.10
C SER A 69 -0.49 17.36 -4.51
N GLU A 70 -0.34 16.46 -3.53
CA GLU A 70 -0.58 15.02 -3.70
C GLU A 70 -1.92 14.76 -4.43
N ASP A 71 -2.90 15.62 -4.17
CA ASP A 71 -4.17 15.59 -4.85
C ASP A 71 -4.07 15.82 -6.36
N SER A 72 -3.34 16.83 -6.85
CA SER A 72 -3.23 17.04 -8.29
C SER A 72 -2.49 15.88 -8.99
N PHE A 73 -1.48 15.31 -8.34
CA PHE A 73 -0.74 14.15 -8.84
C PHE A 73 -1.66 12.94 -9.04
N TRP A 74 -2.40 12.56 -7.99
CA TRP A 74 -3.32 11.44 -8.07
C TRP A 74 -4.58 11.73 -8.89
N GLY A 75 -4.95 13.00 -9.06
CA GLY A 75 -5.99 13.42 -9.99
C GLY A 75 -5.65 13.02 -11.41
N GLN A 76 -4.46 13.40 -11.89
CA GLN A 76 -4.02 13.04 -13.24
C GLN A 76 -3.95 11.52 -13.45
N ILE A 77 -3.33 10.79 -12.52
CA ILE A 77 -3.27 9.32 -12.62
C ILE A 77 -4.67 8.71 -12.69
N MET A 78 -5.62 9.24 -11.92
CA MET A 78 -7.01 8.75 -11.94
C MET A 78 -7.68 9.01 -13.28
N ASP A 79 -7.47 10.19 -13.86
CA ASP A 79 -8.05 10.56 -15.15
C ASP A 79 -7.48 9.69 -16.28
N ASP A 80 -6.14 9.53 -16.32
CA ASP A 80 -5.44 8.72 -17.32
C ASP A 80 -5.82 7.23 -17.19
N PHE A 81 -5.82 6.70 -15.96
CA PHE A 81 -6.20 5.32 -15.68
C PHE A 81 -7.65 5.02 -16.12
N ASN A 82 -8.59 5.90 -15.74
CA ASN A 82 -10.01 5.67 -16.06
C ASN A 82 -10.32 5.86 -17.54
N THR A 83 -9.50 6.62 -18.28
CA THR A 83 -9.58 6.74 -19.73
C THR A 83 -9.03 5.49 -20.43
N GLY A 84 -7.99 4.87 -19.85
CA GLY A 84 -7.35 3.66 -20.40
C GLY A 84 -8.01 2.33 -20.06
N THR A 85 -8.96 2.30 -19.12
CA THR A 85 -9.61 1.05 -18.66
C THR A 85 -11.04 0.89 -19.17
N THR A 86 -11.45 -0.35 -19.41
CA THR A 86 -12.86 -0.72 -19.68
C THR A 86 -13.52 -1.44 -18.51
N GLN A 87 -12.78 -1.69 -17.42
CA GLN A 87 -13.22 -2.53 -16.28
C GLN A 87 -14.01 -1.75 -15.21
N GLY A 88 -14.39 -0.50 -15.52
CA GLY A 88 -15.17 0.37 -14.66
C GLY A 88 -14.33 1.41 -13.92
N TYR A 89 -15.03 2.41 -13.39
CA TYR A 89 -14.40 3.58 -12.78
C TYR A 89 -13.73 3.23 -11.44
N ARG A 90 -12.50 3.72 -11.24
CA ARG A 90 -11.73 3.61 -10.00
C ARG A 90 -11.52 5.00 -9.40
N THR A 91 -11.81 5.13 -8.10
CA THR A 91 -11.56 6.37 -7.38
C THR A 91 -10.09 6.51 -7.00
N ARG A 92 -9.63 7.74 -6.74
CA ARG A 92 -8.30 8.02 -6.18
C ARG A 92 -7.96 7.13 -4.98
N HIS A 93 -8.90 6.94 -4.05
CA HIS A 93 -8.64 6.14 -2.85
C HIS A 93 -8.34 4.68 -3.18
N MET A 94 -9.00 4.11 -4.19
CA MET A 94 -8.73 2.76 -4.65
C MET A 94 -7.35 2.66 -5.31
N LEU A 95 -7.00 3.63 -6.16
CA LEU A 95 -5.72 3.69 -6.87
C LEU A 95 -4.55 3.85 -5.89
N THR A 96 -4.62 4.82 -4.97
CA THR A 96 -3.62 5.04 -3.92
C THR A 96 -3.44 3.82 -3.02
N GLY A 97 -4.54 3.20 -2.58
CA GLY A 97 -4.52 1.99 -1.77
C GLY A 97 -3.90 0.79 -2.50
N LYS A 98 -4.15 0.68 -3.81
CA LYS A 98 -3.56 -0.36 -4.65
C LYS A 98 -2.08 -0.12 -4.89
N TRP A 99 -1.72 1.10 -5.27
CA TRP A 99 -0.33 1.52 -5.51
C TRP A 99 0.55 1.32 -4.29
N THR A 100 0.06 1.64 -3.09
CA THR A 100 0.81 1.45 -1.85
C THR A 100 1.31 0.01 -1.69
N ARG A 101 0.52 -0.99 -2.12
CA ARG A 101 0.91 -2.39 -2.09
C ARG A 101 1.97 -2.70 -3.14
N ILE A 102 1.73 -2.30 -4.39
CA ILE A 102 2.65 -2.49 -5.52
C ILE A 102 4.02 -1.88 -5.19
N ASN A 103 4.03 -0.61 -4.79
CA ASN A 103 5.23 0.11 -4.42
C ASN A 103 5.95 -0.52 -3.21
N GLY A 104 5.21 -1.04 -2.23
CA GLY A 104 5.78 -1.77 -1.10
C GLY A 104 6.57 -3.00 -1.55
N ASP A 105 6.04 -3.77 -2.49
CA ASP A 105 6.73 -4.93 -3.07
C ASP A 105 7.97 -4.49 -3.88
N CYS A 106 7.87 -3.43 -4.67
CA CYS A 106 8.99 -2.83 -5.41
C CYS A 106 10.12 -2.37 -4.48
N GLN A 107 9.78 -1.68 -3.38
CA GLN A 107 10.75 -1.22 -2.39
C GLN A 107 11.46 -2.39 -1.70
N LYS A 108 10.73 -3.45 -1.37
CA LYS A 108 11.31 -4.66 -0.77
C LYS A 108 12.30 -5.31 -1.73
N PHE A 109 11.95 -5.45 -3.00
CA PHE A 109 12.84 -5.96 -4.03
C PHE A 109 14.11 -5.09 -4.15
N ASN A 110 13.94 -3.77 -4.28
CA ASN A 110 15.04 -2.82 -4.40
C ASN A 110 15.99 -2.87 -3.19
N SER A 111 15.45 -3.00 -1.97
CA SER A 111 16.25 -3.14 -0.75
C SER A 111 17.15 -4.38 -0.77
N ILE A 112 16.60 -5.53 -1.17
CA ILE A 112 17.35 -6.78 -1.32
C ILE A 112 18.42 -6.64 -2.40
N TYR A 113 18.06 -6.09 -3.57
CA TYR A 113 18.98 -5.87 -4.68
C TYR A 113 20.18 -5.01 -4.25
N LYS A 114 19.92 -3.82 -3.67
CA LYS A 114 20.96 -2.90 -3.17
C LYS A 114 21.83 -3.54 -2.08
N HIS A 115 21.26 -4.40 -1.23
CA HIS A 115 22.04 -5.12 -0.23
C HIS A 115 23.03 -6.09 -0.88
N ARG A 116 22.59 -6.84 -1.90
CA ARG A 116 23.47 -7.75 -2.64
C ARG A 116 24.57 -7.01 -3.38
N GLU A 117 24.25 -5.90 -4.06
CA GLU A 117 25.26 -5.07 -4.74
C GLU A 117 26.32 -4.54 -3.78
N ARG A 118 25.92 -3.98 -2.63
CA ARG A 118 26.87 -3.50 -1.61
C ARG A 118 27.80 -4.60 -1.10
N LYS A 119 27.29 -5.81 -0.91
CA LYS A 119 28.10 -6.97 -0.50
C LYS A 119 29.08 -7.38 -1.59
N ALA A 120 28.64 -7.40 -2.85
CA ALA A 120 29.48 -7.71 -4.00
C ALA A 120 30.59 -6.66 -4.19
N GLU A 121 30.27 -5.38 -4.08
CA GLU A 121 31.24 -4.27 -4.12
C GLU A 121 32.28 -4.39 -3.01
N LYS A 122 31.85 -4.66 -1.78
CA LYS A 122 32.78 -4.89 -0.65
C LYS A 122 33.73 -6.05 -0.94
N MET A 123 33.22 -7.15 -1.50
CA MET A 123 34.04 -8.30 -1.88
C MET A 123 35.05 -7.93 -2.97
N ARG A 124 34.61 -7.24 -4.04
CA ARG A 124 35.49 -6.76 -5.13
C ARG A 124 36.62 -5.87 -4.62
N ARG A 125 36.32 -4.99 -3.65
CA ARG A 125 37.33 -4.13 -3.02
C ARG A 125 38.35 -4.92 -2.20
N ILE A 126 37.91 -5.94 -1.44
CA ILE A 126 38.81 -6.81 -0.67
C ILE A 126 39.71 -7.63 -1.59
N THR A 127 39.15 -8.25 -2.63
CA THR A 127 39.93 -9.04 -3.58
C THR A 127 40.96 -8.18 -4.32
N SER A 128 40.59 -6.95 -4.70
CA SER A 128 41.53 -6.01 -5.30
C SER A 128 42.68 -5.60 -4.37
N TRP A 129 42.47 -5.59 -3.05
CA TRP A 129 43.52 -5.30 -2.06
C TRP A 129 44.50 -6.46 -1.88
N LEU A 130 44.08 -7.71 -2.13
CA LEU A 130 44.93 -8.90 -2.02
C LEU A 130 45.79 -9.14 -3.26
N GLN A 131 45.51 -8.45 -4.37
CA GLN A 131 46.25 -8.54 -5.64
C GLN A 131 47.28 -7.42 -5.83
N ARG A 132 47.53 -6.62 -4.79
CA ARG A 132 48.46 -5.49 -4.79
C ARG A 132 49.56 -5.74 -3.76
#